data_AF-A0A976DNJ4-F1
#
_entry.id   AF-A0A976DNJ4-F1
#
_cell.length_a   1.000
_cell.length_b   1.000
_cell.length_c   1.000
_cell.angle_alpha   90.00
_cell.angle_beta   90.00
_cell.angle_gamma   90.00
#
_symmetry.space_group_name_H-M   'P 1'
#
loop_
_entity.id
_entity.type
_entity.pdbx_description
1 polymer ?
#
loop_
_entity_poly.entity_id
_entity_poly.type
_entity_poly.pdbx_seq_one_letter_code
_entity_poly.pdbx_strand_id
1 'polypeptide(L)'
;MPKLKYTLNLLSIKKQPSGTSNEVSSKKMKNTLLLKHFELATRIYVCLFMLAYGGGKFVQFKGATQTIKPVSALTGQELMWAFFGYSQAMPIFIGVLQIIGGLLLLSNKTKLFGIAVLFPILTNIILMDLVYGVHLGALFNAIIYFSILLFILFFERDKLLKIVAIALENNQIGQETTRKEWLKTAFITGTLVVLLLFLSNLINNP
;
A
#
# COMPACT_ATOMS: atom_id res chain seq x y z
N MET A 1 -12.74 -79.01 -8.70
CA MET A 1 -13.36 -77.66 -8.65
C MET A 1 -12.73 -76.88 -7.50
N PRO A 2 -11.67 -76.06 -7.72
CA PRO A 2 -11.80 -74.61 -7.46
C PRO A 2 -10.69 -73.76 -8.13
N LYS A 3 -10.76 -73.38 -9.42
CA LYS A 3 -9.81 -72.38 -9.99
C LYS A 3 -10.40 -71.42 -11.04
N LEU A 4 -11.73 -71.33 -11.14
CA LEU A 4 -12.39 -70.36 -12.04
C LEU A 4 -12.52 -68.93 -11.45
N LYS A 5 -12.03 -68.69 -10.23
CA LYS A 5 -12.18 -67.40 -9.54
C LYS A 5 -11.11 -66.35 -9.87
N TYR A 6 -10.02 -66.74 -10.53
CA TYR A 6 -8.89 -65.83 -10.78
C TYR A 6 -9.00 -65.06 -12.11
N THR A 7 -9.72 -65.56 -13.10
CA THR A 7 -9.79 -64.94 -14.45
C THR A 7 -10.78 -63.79 -14.55
N LEU A 8 -11.77 -63.69 -13.65
CA LEU A 8 -12.77 -62.61 -13.66
C LEU A 8 -12.28 -61.31 -13.03
N ASN A 9 -11.14 -61.31 -12.33
CA ASN A 9 -10.62 -60.12 -11.66
C ASN A 9 -9.68 -59.27 -12.56
N LEU A 10 -9.35 -59.75 -13.76
CA LEU A 10 -8.57 -59.00 -14.74
C LEU A 10 -9.44 -58.21 -15.75
N LEU A 11 -10.75 -58.44 -15.76
CA LEU A 11 -11.71 -57.65 -16.56
C LEU A 11 -12.33 -56.48 -15.78
N SER A 12 -12.06 -56.39 -14.47
CA SER A 12 -12.32 -55.18 -13.67
C SER A 12 -11.12 -54.24 -13.70
N ILE A 13 -10.50 -54.07 -14.88
CA ILE A 13 -9.77 -52.83 -15.18
C ILE A 13 -10.82 -51.74 -15.10
N LYS A 14 -10.95 -51.21 -13.89
CA LYS A 14 -11.60 -49.97 -13.56
C LYS A 14 -11.12 -48.99 -14.61
N LYS A 15 -12.01 -48.69 -15.57
CA LYS A 15 -11.94 -47.54 -16.45
C LYS A 15 -11.96 -46.33 -15.52
N GLN A 16 -10.80 -46.00 -15.00
CA GLN A 16 -10.57 -44.80 -14.22
C GLN A 16 -10.85 -43.66 -15.20
N PRO A 17 -11.82 -42.78 -14.93
CA PRO A 17 -12.15 -41.74 -15.89
C PRO A 17 -10.98 -40.76 -15.96
N SER A 18 -10.10 -40.97 -16.92
CA SER A 18 -8.97 -40.10 -17.27
C SER A 18 -9.42 -38.69 -17.70
N GLY A 19 -10.73 -38.48 -17.86
CA GLY A 19 -11.34 -37.17 -18.12
C GLY A 19 -11.48 -36.29 -16.89
N THR A 20 -11.90 -36.81 -15.72
CA THR A 20 -12.34 -35.95 -14.61
C THR A 20 -11.19 -35.28 -13.85
N SER A 21 -10.07 -35.96 -13.63
CA SER A 21 -8.88 -35.36 -12.97
C SER A 21 -8.19 -34.33 -13.87
N ASN A 22 -8.10 -34.61 -15.17
CA ASN A 22 -7.52 -33.71 -16.17
C ASN A 22 -8.41 -32.48 -16.41
N GLU A 23 -9.72 -32.65 -16.42
CA GLU A 23 -10.68 -31.55 -16.55
C GLU A 23 -10.70 -30.63 -15.33
N VAL A 24 -10.67 -31.19 -14.10
CA VAL A 24 -10.58 -30.41 -12.86
C VAL A 24 -9.25 -29.66 -12.77
N SER A 25 -8.12 -30.28 -13.13
CA SER A 25 -6.80 -29.64 -13.16
C SER A 25 -6.74 -28.50 -14.19
N SER A 26 -7.26 -28.73 -15.40
CA SER A 26 -7.35 -27.72 -16.46
C SER A 26 -8.22 -26.52 -16.06
N LYS A 27 -9.38 -26.78 -15.46
CA LYS A 27 -10.29 -25.72 -14.96
C LYS A 27 -9.63 -24.90 -13.84
N LYS A 28 -8.97 -25.57 -12.88
CA LYS A 28 -8.23 -24.90 -11.78
C LYS A 28 -7.09 -24.03 -12.31
N MET A 29 -6.34 -24.51 -13.30
CA MET A 29 -5.27 -23.76 -13.95
C MET A 29 -5.78 -22.52 -14.70
N LYS A 30 -6.86 -22.68 -15.49
CA LYS A 30 -7.51 -21.55 -16.18
C LYS A 30 -7.99 -20.48 -15.20
N ASN A 31 -8.65 -20.87 -14.11
CA ASN A 31 -9.10 -19.93 -13.08
C ASN A 31 -7.91 -19.18 -12.43
N THR A 32 -6.79 -19.86 -12.19
CA THR A 32 -5.58 -19.25 -11.64
C THR A 32 -4.97 -18.24 -12.62
N LEU A 33 -4.98 -18.54 -13.92
CA LEU A 33 -4.52 -17.62 -14.96
C LEU A 33 -5.44 -16.40 -15.08
N LEU A 34 -6.76 -16.60 -15.09
CA LEU A 34 -7.73 -15.50 -15.16
C LEU A 34 -7.55 -14.51 -14.00
N LEU A 35 -7.39 -15.01 -12.77
CA LEU A 35 -7.14 -14.18 -11.59
C LEU A 35 -5.85 -13.35 -11.72
N LYS A 36 -4.77 -13.92 -12.25
CA LYS A 36 -3.51 -13.20 -12.47
C LYS A 36 -3.64 -12.08 -13.51
N HIS A 37 -4.39 -12.32 -14.60
CA HIS A 37 -4.64 -11.28 -15.61
C HIS A 37 -5.54 -10.18 -15.04
N PHE A 38 -6.56 -10.55 -14.26
CA PHE A 38 -7.41 -9.59 -13.58
C PHE A 38 -6.62 -8.72 -12.59
N GLU A 39 -5.75 -9.33 -11.77
CA GLU A 39 -4.85 -8.61 -10.87
C GLU A 39 -3.88 -7.66 -11.62
N LEU A 40 -3.39 -8.06 -12.80
CA LEU A 40 -2.57 -7.18 -13.63
C LEU A 40 -3.39 -6.00 -14.18
N ALA A 41 -4.61 -6.25 -14.66
CA ALA A 41 -5.48 -5.22 -15.19
C ALA A 41 -5.84 -4.16 -14.12
N THR A 42 -6.18 -4.59 -12.91
CA THR A 42 -6.49 -3.65 -11.81
C THR A 42 -5.28 -2.84 -11.36
N ARG A 43 -4.07 -3.42 -11.40
CA ARG A 43 -2.81 -2.69 -11.15
C ARG A 43 -2.51 -1.64 -12.21
N ILE A 44 -2.69 -1.99 -13.49
CA ILE A 44 -2.53 -1.02 -14.59
C ILE A 44 -3.54 0.12 -14.43
N TYR A 45 -4.80 -0.21 -14.11
CA TYR A 45 -5.85 0.78 -13.83
C TYR A 45 -5.42 1.75 -12.72
N VAL A 46 -5.03 1.26 -11.55
CA VAL A 46 -4.58 2.12 -10.43
C VAL A 46 -3.34 2.92 -10.82
N CYS A 47 -2.37 2.33 -11.52
CA CYS A 47 -1.17 3.03 -11.99
C CYS A 47 -1.53 4.23 -12.86
N LEU A 48 -2.40 4.06 -13.87
CA LEU A 48 -2.81 5.14 -14.76
C LEU A 48 -3.47 6.28 -13.99
N PHE A 49 -4.33 5.96 -13.01
CA PHE A 49 -4.96 6.97 -12.17
C PHE A 49 -3.98 7.65 -11.20
N MET A 50 -3.02 6.92 -10.62
CA MET A 50 -1.98 7.55 -9.80
C MET A 50 -1.09 8.49 -10.62
N LEU A 51 -0.81 8.16 -11.88
CA LEU A 51 -0.12 9.06 -12.80
C LEU A 51 -0.94 10.31 -13.10
N ALA A 52 -2.23 10.15 -13.40
CA ALA A 52 -3.12 11.26 -13.72
C ALA A 52 -3.37 12.18 -12.51
N TYR A 53 -3.80 11.62 -11.36
CA TYR A 53 -4.07 12.40 -10.15
C TYR A 53 -2.79 12.96 -9.54
N GLY A 54 -1.71 12.17 -9.49
CA GLY A 54 -0.42 12.63 -8.98
C GLY A 54 0.19 13.73 -9.83
N GLY A 55 0.11 13.62 -11.17
CA GLY A 55 0.50 14.69 -12.09
C GLY A 55 -0.40 15.92 -11.99
N GLY A 56 -1.70 15.73 -11.74
CA GLY A 56 -2.65 16.83 -11.52
C GLY A 56 -2.28 17.73 -10.34
N LYS A 57 -1.65 17.19 -9.29
CA LYS A 57 -1.27 17.94 -8.08
C LYS A 57 -0.33 19.12 -8.35
N PHE A 58 0.42 19.10 -9.46
CA PHE A 58 1.31 20.19 -9.86
C PHE A 58 0.58 21.48 -10.25
N VAL A 59 -0.70 21.38 -10.62
CA VAL A 59 -1.52 22.52 -11.04
C VAL A 59 -2.83 22.63 -10.28
N GLN A 60 -3.28 21.56 -9.61
CA GLN A 60 -4.61 21.45 -8.99
C GLN A 60 -4.94 22.60 -8.03
N PHE A 61 -3.95 23.11 -7.28
CA PHE A 61 -4.17 24.11 -6.23
C PHE A 61 -3.70 25.52 -6.64
N LYS A 62 -3.25 25.72 -7.88
CA LYS A 62 -2.83 27.04 -8.34
C LYS A 62 -4.03 27.99 -8.39
N GLY A 63 -3.87 29.18 -7.84
CA GLY A 63 -4.93 30.20 -7.79
C GLY A 63 -5.92 30.03 -6.64
N ALA A 64 -5.87 28.94 -5.87
CA ALA A 64 -6.78 28.71 -4.74
C ALA A 64 -6.58 29.68 -3.57
N THR A 65 -5.48 30.44 -3.55
CA THR A 65 -5.22 31.49 -2.56
C THR A 65 -5.99 32.79 -2.83
N GLN A 66 -6.58 32.95 -4.02
CA GLN A 66 -7.29 34.17 -4.43
C GLN A 66 -8.74 34.23 -3.92
N THR A 67 -8.90 34.05 -2.62
CA THR A 67 -10.21 34.12 -1.95
C THR A 67 -10.43 35.52 -1.37
N ILE A 68 -11.56 36.13 -1.70
CA ILE A 68 -11.99 37.42 -1.13
C ILE A 68 -12.70 37.23 0.23
N LYS A 69 -13.15 36.00 0.52
CA LYS A 69 -13.85 35.66 1.77
C LYS A 69 -12.89 35.63 2.98
N PRO A 70 -13.34 36.02 4.19
CA PRO A 70 -12.59 35.76 5.40
C PRO A 70 -12.49 34.26 5.69
N VAL A 71 -11.43 33.83 6.41
CA VAL A 71 -11.16 32.41 6.72
C VAL A 71 -12.35 31.72 7.40
N SER A 72 -13.07 32.43 8.28
CA SER A 72 -14.25 31.90 8.99
C SER A 72 -15.44 31.61 8.08
N ALA A 73 -15.47 32.15 6.86
CA ALA A 73 -16.54 31.97 5.88
C ALA A 73 -16.17 30.98 4.77
N LEU A 74 -14.99 30.35 4.85
CA LEU A 74 -14.58 29.32 3.89
C LEU A 74 -15.25 27.99 4.17
N THR A 75 -15.67 27.31 3.11
CA THR A 75 -15.98 25.88 3.18
C THR A 75 -14.72 25.06 3.48
N GLY A 76 -14.88 23.84 3.98
CA GLY A 76 -13.74 22.96 4.26
C GLY A 76 -12.85 22.74 3.03
N GLN A 77 -13.45 22.52 1.86
CA GLN A 77 -12.72 22.34 0.61
C GLN A 77 -11.95 23.61 0.21
N GLU A 78 -12.58 24.79 0.25
CA GLU A 78 -11.92 26.06 -0.06
C GLU A 78 -10.73 26.32 0.89
N LEU A 79 -10.91 26.04 2.18
CA LEU A 79 -9.84 26.16 3.18
C LEU A 79 -8.67 25.21 2.88
N MET A 80 -8.96 23.94 2.62
CA MET A 80 -7.94 22.94 2.26
C MET A 80 -7.21 23.33 0.98
N TRP A 81 -7.93 23.81 -0.04
CA TRP A 81 -7.34 24.23 -1.30
C TRP A 81 -6.52 25.51 -1.15
N ALA A 82 -6.94 26.47 -0.33
CA ALA A 82 -6.15 27.67 -0.02
C ALA A 82 -4.85 27.30 0.72
N PHE A 83 -4.91 26.34 1.67
CA PHE A 83 -3.74 25.83 2.37
C PHE A 83 -2.72 25.18 1.42
N PHE A 84 -3.17 24.24 0.58
CA PHE A 84 -2.32 23.63 -0.45
C PHE A 84 -1.92 24.62 -1.56
N GLY A 85 -2.73 25.65 -1.76
CA GLY A 85 -2.50 26.79 -2.65
C GLY A 85 -1.29 27.62 -2.24
N TYR A 86 -1.19 27.94 -0.95
CA TYR A 86 -0.11 28.75 -0.36
C TYR A 86 1.26 28.07 -0.53
N SER A 87 1.36 26.78 -0.22
CA SER A 87 2.59 26.00 -0.41
C SER A 87 2.32 24.73 -1.21
N GLN A 88 2.76 24.73 -2.47
CA GLN A 88 2.62 23.60 -3.40
C GLN A 88 3.56 22.43 -3.07
N ALA A 89 4.52 22.59 -2.15
CA ALA A 89 5.51 21.56 -1.86
C ALA A 89 4.87 20.25 -1.36
N MET A 90 3.90 20.36 -0.45
CA MET A 90 3.19 19.22 0.13
C MET A 90 2.34 18.46 -0.93
N PRO A 91 1.43 19.11 -1.69
CA PRO A 91 0.62 18.39 -2.67
C PRO A 91 1.47 17.82 -3.80
N ILE A 92 2.55 18.50 -4.22
CA ILE A 92 3.51 17.96 -5.19
C ILE A 92 4.20 16.72 -4.62
N PHE A 93 4.66 16.75 -3.36
CA PHE A 93 5.27 15.59 -2.71
C PHE A 93 4.32 14.39 -2.67
N ILE A 94 3.05 14.61 -2.29
CA ILE A 94 2.02 13.56 -2.39
C ILE A 94 1.90 13.05 -3.82
N GLY A 95 1.82 13.94 -4.81
CA GLY A 95 1.66 13.56 -6.22
C GLY A 95 2.84 12.73 -6.75
N VAL A 96 4.07 13.09 -6.38
CA VAL A 96 5.27 12.31 -6.71
C VAL A 96 5.23 10.93 -6.08
N LEU A 97 4.83 10.81 -4.82
CA LEU A 97 4.67 9.51 -4.15
C LEU A 97 3.55 8.67 -4.78
N GLN A 98 2.46 9.29 -5.24
CA GLN A 98 1.43 8.60 -6.02
C GLN A 98 2.01 8.03 -7.31
N ILE A 99 2.73 8.84 -8.09
CA ILE A 99 3.37 8.42 -9.34
C ILE A 99 4.34 7.26 -9.09
N ILE A 100 5.25 7.40 -8.13
CA ILE A 100 6.23 6.35 -7.78
C ILE A 100 5.50 5.08 -7.35
N GLY A 101 4.54 5.19 -6.43
CA GLY A 101 3.75 4.06 -5.95
C GLY A 101 2.99 3.35 -7.07
N GLY A 102 2.39 4.11 -7.99
CA GLY A 102 1.69 3.60 -9.17
C GLY A 102 2.62 2.81 -10.10
N LEU A 103 3.78 3.37 -10.44
CA LEU A 103 4.77 2.70 -11.30
C LEU A 103 5.28 1.40 -10.67
N LEU A 104 5.48 1.38 -9.35
CA LEU A 104 5.92 0.19 -8.62
C LEU A 104 4.90 -0.96 -8.67
N LEU A 105 3.60 -0.68 -8.83
CA LEU A 105 2.56 -1.72 -8.95
C LEU A 105 2.69 -2.54 -10.23
N LEU A 106 3.27 -1.98 -11.30
CA LEU A 106 3.37 -2.65 -12.61
C LEU A 106 4.28 -3.88 -12.57
N SER A 107 5.31 -3.87 -11.72
CA SER A 107 6.24 -4.99 -11.59
C SER A 107 5.80 -5.95 -10.48
N ASN A 108 5.75 -7.24 -10.81
CA ASN A 108 5.44 -8.31 -9.84
C ASN A 108 6.45 -8.39 -8.69
N LYS A 109 7.66 -7.83 -8.86
CA LYS A 109 8.71 -7.81 -7.84
C LYS A 109 8.54 -6.65 -6.86
N THR A 110 8.05 -5.49 -7.33
CA THR A 110 7.98 -4.25 -6.55
C THR A 110 6.57 -3.89 -6.08
N LYS A 111 5.53 -4.62 -6.52
CA LYS A 111 4.14 -4.27 -6.20
C LYS A 111 3.83 -4.14 -4.71
N LEU A 112 4.44 -4.95 -3.84
CA LEU A 112 4.25 -4.82 -2.39
C LEU A 112 4.81 -3.50 -1.85
N PHE A 113 5.94 -3.03 -2.40
CA PHE A 113 6.49 -1.72 -2.07
C PHE A 113 5.62 -0.59 -2.63
N GLY A 114 5.08 -0.74 -3.83
CA GLY A 114 4.08 0.17 -4.39
C GLY A 114 2.85 0.31 -3.49
N ILE A 115 2.31 -0.81 -3.00
CA ILE A 115 1.20 -0.80 -2.02
C ILE A 115 1.62 -0.11 -0.73
N ALA A 116 2.81 -0.39 -0.19
CA ALA A 116 3.31 0.22 1.04
C ALA A 116 3.44 1.76 0.94
N VAL A 117 3.79 2.28 -0.24
CA VAL A 117 3.83 3.74 -0.50
C VAL A 117 2.43 4.31 -0.66
N LEU A 118 1.57 3.67 -1.47
CA LEU A 118 0.24 4.20 -1.79
C LEU A 118 -0.76 4.08 -0.64
N PHE A 119 -0.62 3.09 0.24
CA PHE A 119 -1.53 2.85 1.35
C PHE A 119 -1.66 4.08 2.27
N PRO A 120 -0.59 4.60 2.91
CA PRO A 120 -0.70 5.77 3.76
C PRO A 120 -1.14 7.03 2.99
N ILE A 121 -0.75 7.15 1.72
CA ILE A 121 -1.11 8.29 0.87
C ILE A 121 -2.61 8.32 0.59
N LEU A 122 -3.19 7.20 0.12
CA LEU A 122 -4.62 7.12 -0.15
C LEU A 122 -5.45 7.19 1.13
N THR A 123 -4.98 6.60 2.24
CA THR A 123 -5.63 6.80 3.54
C THR A 123 -5.67 8.27 3.92
N ASN A 124 -4.56 8.99 3.78
CA ASN A 124 -4.54 10.42 4.07
C ASN A 124 -5.48 11.22 3.16
N ILE A 125 -5.51 10.93 1.86
CA ILE A 125 -6.42 11.58 0.91
C ILE A 125 -7.88 11.34 1.28
N ILE A 126 -8.27 10.09 1.56
CA ILE A 126 -9.64 9.76 1.96
C ILE A 126 -10.03 10.50 3.24
N LEU A 127 -9.14 10.54 4.24
CA LEU A 127 -9.39 11.26 5.49
C LEU A 127 -9.57 12.76 5.25
N MET A 128 -8.69 13.38 4.46
CA MET A 128 -8.80 14.80 4.13
C MET A 128 -10.10 15.08 3.36
N ASP A 129 -10.44 14.25 2.38
CA ASP A 129 -11.65 14.42 1.58
C ASP A 129 -12.92 14.32 2.43
N LEU A 130 -12.95 13.42 3.42
CA LEU A 130 -14.05 13.29 4.38
C LEU A 130 -14.14 14.48 5.35
N VAL A 131 -13.02 14.85 5.97
CA VAL A 131 -12.98 15.90 7.01
C VAL A 131 -13.27 17.28 6.41
N TYR A 132 -12.74 17.57 5.23
CA TYR A 132 -12.91 18.86 4.57
C TYR A 132 -14.11 18.90 3.61
N GLY A 133 -14.90 17.83 3.50
CA GLY A 133 -16.09 17.78 2.67
C GLY A 133 -15.78 18.03 1.19
N VAL A 134 -14.71 17.42 0.69
CA VAL A 134 -14.31 17.54 -0.72
C VAL A 134 -15.33 16.86 -1.62
N HIS A 135 -15.45 17.34 -2.86
CA HIS A 135 -16.36 16.80 -3.86
C HIS A 135 -16.42 15.27 -3.89
N LEU A 136 -17.64 14.71 -3.78
CA LEU A 136 -17.88 13.27 -3.64
C LEU A 136 -17.18 12.41 -4.71
N GLY A 137 -17.09 12.89 -5.95
CA GLY A 137 -16.40 12.17 -7.01
C GLY A 137 -14.92 11.91 -6.73
N ALA A 138 -14.21 12.84 -6.07
CA ALA A 138 -12.81 12.65 -5.69
C ALA A 138 -12.69 11.58 -4.60
N LEU A 139 -13.55 11.67 -3.57
CA LEU A 139 -13.64 10.71 -2.48
C LEU A 139 -13.94 9.29 -2.99
N PHE A 140 -14.95 9.13 -3.85
CA PHE A 140 -15.32 7.82 -4.42
C PHE A 140 -14.16 7.21 -5.19
N ASN A 141 -13.46 8.01 -6.01
CA ASN A 141 -12.30 7.54 -6.75
C ASN A 141 -11.18 7.08 -5.81
N ALA A 142 -10.87 7.87 -4.77
CA ALA A 142 -9.87 7.51 -3.77
C ALA A 142 -10.22 6.18 -3.05
N ILE A 143 -11.49 5.98 -2.67
CA ILE A 143 -11.98 4.74 -2.05
C ILE A 143 -11.87 3.55 -3.01
N ILE A 144 -12.19 3.73 -4.30
CA ILE A 144 -12.06 2.66 -5.31
C ILE A 144 -10.59 2.24 -5.44
N TYR A 145 -9.67 3.19 -5.57
CA TYR A 145 -8.24 2.88 -5.68
C TYR A 145 -7.71 2.20 -4.42
N PHE A 146 -8.12 2.68 -3.24
CA PHE A 146 -7.75 2.06 -1.96
C PHE A 146 -8.29 0.64 -1.84
N SER A 147 -9.53 0.40 -2.25
CA SER A 147 -10.15 -0.94 -2.27
C SER A 147 -9.40 -1.90 -3.20
N ILE A 148 -8.94 -1.42 -4.37
CA ILE A 148 -8.12 -2.21 -5.28
C ILE A 148 -6.76 -2.54 -4.64
N LEU A 149 -6.13 -1.61 -3.93
CA LEU A 149 -4.88 -1.92 -3.19
C LEU A 149 -5.09 -3.01 -2.14
N LEU A 150 -6.19 -2.94 -1.37
CA LEU A 150 -6.55 -3.98 -0.41
C LEU A 150 -6.78 -5.33 -1.09
N PHE A 151 -7.43 -5.34 -2.25
CA PHE A 151 -7.62 -6.55 -3.06
C PHE A 151 -6.28 -7.17 -3.49
N ILE A 152 -5.34 -6.36 -3.99
CA ILE A 152 -4.00 -6.84 -4.40
C ILE A 152 -3.23 -7.35 -3.17
N LEU A 153 -3.30 -6.63 -2.05
CA LEU A 153 -2.67 -7.02 -0.79
C LEU A 153 -3.21 -8.37 -0.29
N PHE A 154 -4.52 -8.58 -0.36
CA PHE A 154 -5.17 -9.84 -0.01
C PHE A 154 -4.76 -11.01 -0.93
N PHE A 155 -4.58 -10.73 -2.23
CA PHE A 155 -4.10 -11.72 -3.20
C PHE A 155 -2.65 -12.14 -2.91
N GLU A 156 -1.82 -11.21 -2.43
CA GLU A 156 -0.40 -11.41 -2.15
C GLU A 156 -0.09 -11.75 -0.68
N ARG A 157 -1.12 -12.06 0.13
CA ARG A 157 -1.02 -12.34 1.57
C ARG A 157 0.04 -13.39 1.91
N ASP A 158 0.19 -14.44 1.09
CA ASP A 158 1.15 -15.52 1.37
C ASP A 158 2.60 -15.02 1.28
N LYS A 159 2.87 -14.07 0.39
CA LYS A 159 4.21 -13.44 0.29
C LYS A 159 4.42 -12.46 1.44
N LEU A 160 3.40 -11.70 1.81
CA LEU A 160 3.45 -10.78 2.95
C LEU A 160 3.73 -11.51 4.25
N LEU A 161 3.01 -12.60 4.53
CA LEU A 161 3.22 -13.41 5.73
C LEU A 161 4.64 -14.00 5.78
N LYS A 162 5.20 -14.41 4.63
CA LYS A 162 6.61 -14.85 4.56
C LYS A 162 7.58 -13.71 4.88
N ILE A 163 7.38 -12.53 4.31
CA ILE A 163 8.23 -11.36 4.59
C ILE A 163 8.16 -10.99 6.06
N VAL A 164 6.96 -10.96 6.64
CA VAL A 164 6.75 -10.67 8.07
C VAL A 164 7.38 -11.74 8.94
N ALA A 165 7.19 -13.02 8.62
CA ALA A 165 7.82 -14.12 9.36
C ALA A 165 9.34 -14.01 9.36
N ILE A 166 9.95 -13.78 8.19
CA ILE A 166 11.41 -13.56 8.07
C ILE A 166 11.84 -12.31 8.86
N ALA A 167 11.08 -11.22 8.78
CA ALA A 167 11.41 -9.99 9.51
C ALA A 167 11.34 -10.19 11.04
N LEU A 168 10.39 -10.99 11.53
CA LEU A 168 10.26 -11.33 12.94
C LEU A 168 11.35 -12.31 13.41
N GLU A 169 11.71 -13.29 12.59
CA GLU A 169 12.77 -14.27 12.88
C GLU A 169 14.15 -13.62 12.88
N ASN A 170 14.45 -12.77 11.90
CA ASN A 170 15.70 -12.02 11.80
C ASN A 170 15.89 -11.01 12.95
N ASN A 171 14.79 -10.62 13.62
CA ASN A 171 14.85 -9.75 14.78
C ASN A 171 15.53 -10.44 15.97
N GLN A 172 15.47 -11.77 16.09
CA GLN A 172 16.08 -12.49 17.23
C GLN A 172 17.62 -12.51 17.20
N ILE A 173 18.23 -12.39 16.02
CA ILE A 173 19.71 -12.37 15.86
C ILE A 173 20.27 -10.94 16.03
N GLY A 174 19.45 -9.91 15.80
CA GLY A 174 19.86 -8.49 15.88
C GLY A 174 19.59 -7.79 17.23
N GLN A 175 18.76 -8.34 18.13
CA GLN A 175 18.35 -7.61 19.35
C GLN A 175 19.46 -7.42 20.40
N GLU A 176 20.34 -8.40 20.59
CA GLU A 176 21.42 -8.33 21.60
C GLU A 176 22.49 -7.27 21.26
N THR A 177 22.85 -7.15 19.99
CA THR A 177 23.84 -6.17 19.49
C THR A 177 23.24 -4.78 19.36
N THR A 178 22.00 -4.67 18.85
CA THR A 178 21.32 -3.39 18.61
C THR A 178 20.89 -2.69 19.90
N ARG A 179 20.52 -3.43 20.96
CA ARG A 179 20.12 -2.85 22.25
C ARG A 179 21.27 -2.09 22.94
N LYS A 180 22.49 -2.60 22.88
CA LYS A 180 23.68 -1.93 23.46
C LYS A 180 24.03 -0.64 22.71
N GLU A 181 23.90 -0.63 21.38
CA GLU A 181 24.15 0.56 20.55
C GLU A 181 23.04 1.62 20.71
N TRP A 182 21.78 1.20 20.88
CA TRP A 182 20.67 2.12 21.18
C TRP A 182 20.77 2.76 22.56
N LEU A 183 21.22 2.01 23.57
CA LEU A 183 21.45 2.57 24.91
C LEU A 183 22.59 3.59 24.90
N LYS A 184 23.68 3.31 24.18
CA LYS A 184 24.77 4.28 23.96
C LYS A 184 24.27 5.52 23.23
N THR A 185 23.53 5.33 22.14
CA THR A 185 23.00 6.44 21.35
C THR A 185 22.06 7.29 22.19
N ALA A 186 21.10 6.70 22.89
CA ALA A 186 20.16 7.40 23.77
C ALA A 186 20.86 8.15 24.91
N PHE A 187 21.94 7.60 25.47
CA PHE A 187 22.75 8.27 26.48
C PHE A 187 23.47 9.50 25.90
N ILE A 188 24.03 9.39 24.69
CA ILE A 188 24.67 10.51 23.99
C ILE A 188 23.64 11.60 23.66
N THR A 189 22.49 11.25 23.07
CA THR A 189 21.46 12.24 22.75
C THR A 189 20.88 12.88 24.01
N GLY A 190 20.66 12.11 25.07
CA GLY A 190 20.21 12.64 26.35
C GLY A 190 21.20 13.63 26.96
N THR A 191 22.48 13.31 26.94
CA THR A 191 23.55 14.20 27.43
C THR A 191 23.62 15.49 26.61
N LEU A 192 23.53 15.39 25.28
CA LEU A 192 23.52 16.56 24.39
C LEU A 192 22.31 17.47 24.65
N VAL A 193 21.12 16.90 24.81
CA VAL A 193 19.88 17.66 25.09
C VAL A 193 19.99 18.38 26.43
N VAL A 194 20.47 17.71 27.48
CA VAL A 194 20.67 18.33 28.80
C VAL A 194 21.68 19.48 28.72
N LEU A 195 22.77 19.30 27.98
CA LEU A 195 23.80 20.33 27.79
C LEU A 195 23.26 21.55 27.02
N LEU A 196 22.47 21.32 25.97
CA LEU A 196 21.81 22.38 25.21
C LEU A 196 20.77 23.13 26.06
N LEU A 197 19.99 22.43 26.88
CA LEU A 197 19.04 23.04 27.81
C LEU A 197 19.76 23.87 28.88
N PHE A 198 20.86 23.37 29.43
CA PHE A 198 21.68 24.10 30.41
C PHE A 198 22.32 25.36 29.81
N LEU A 199 22.90 25.27 28.61
CA LEU A 199 23.42 26.43 27.87
C LEU A 199 22.30 27.43 27.56
N SER A 200 21.13 26.96 27.13
CA SER A 200 19.98 27.83 26.89
C SER A 200 19.52 28.55 28.17
N ASN A 201 19.61 27.89 29.33
CA ASN A 201 19.26 28.48 30.62
C ASN A 201 20.28 29.55 31.06
N LEU A 202 21.58 29.31 30.85
CA LEU A 202 22.64 30.30 31.09
C LEU A 202 22.53 31.54 30.19
N ILE A 203 22.08 31.37 28.95
CA ILE A 203 21.91 32.49 28.01
C ILE A 203 20.66 33.32 28.37
N ASN A 204 19.60 32.67 28.87
CA ASN A 204 18.31 33.31 29.12
C ASN A 204 18.12 33.84 30.56
N ASN A 205 19.02 33.50 31.48
CA ASN A 205 19.07 34.04 32.84
C ASN A 205 20.49 34.60 33.11
N PRO A 206 20.71 35.92 32.88
CA PRO A 206 22.00 36.56 33.14
C PRO A 206 22.38 36.60 34.62
#